data_AF-A0A060BTJ9-F1
#
_entry.id   AF-A0A060BTJ9-F1
#
_cell.length_a   1.000
_cell.length_b   1.000
_cell.length_c   1.000
_cell.angle_alpha   90.00
_cell.angle_beta   90.00
_cell.angle_gamma   90.00
#
_symmetry.space_group_name_H-M   'P 1'
#
loop_
_entity.id
_entity.type
_entity.pdbx_description
1 polymer ?
#
loop_
_entity_poly.entity_id
_entity_poly.type
_entity_poly.pdbx_seq_one_letter_code
_entity_poly.pdbx_strand_id
1 'polypeptide(L)'
;MAEHPEWGTLIFDYAKPQVQSFLISSAVFFCDLYHIDGIRVDAVSSMLYLDYGRKKGQWTPNREGGNISDGAVAFLRKMNTALLTEYPGTVTVAEESTAFPLVT
;
A
#
# COMPACT_ATOMS: atom_id res chain seq x y z
N MET A 1 11.24 -3.08 10.45
CA MET A 1 10.20 -3.93 11.08
C MET A 1 9.43 -4.62 9.98
N ALA A 2 9.04 -5.89 10.14
CA ALA A 2 8.67 -6.75 9.01
C ALA A 2 7.37 -7.55 9.19
N GLU A 3 6.59 -7.32 10.24
CA GLU A 3 5.40 -8.13 10.56
C GLU A 3 4.21 -7.31 11.07
N HIS A 4 2.99 -7.79 10.84
CA HIS A 4 1.79 -7.38 11.57
C HIS A 4 1.64 -8.28 12.81
N PRO A 5 1.99 -7.79 14.01
CA PRO A 5 2.11 -8.64 15.20
C PRO A 5 0.79 -9.30 15.63
N GLU A 6 -0.34 -8.61 15.44
CA GLU A 6 -1.66 -9.15 15.78
C GLU A 6 -2.17 -10.18 14.76
N TRP A 7 -1.64 -10.17 13.53
CA TRP A 7 -2.07 -11.06 12.44
C TRP A 7 -1.11 -12.23 12.22
N GLY A 8 0.13 -12.15 12.72
CA GLY A 8 1.17 -13.16 12.48
C GLY A 8 1.63 -13.21 11.02
N THR A 9 1.43 -12.13 10.26
CA THR A 9 1.81 -12.03 8.83
C THR A 9 2.99 -11.09 8.63
N LEU A 10 3.68 -11.23 7.50
CA LEU A 10 4.80 -10.35 7.13
C LEU A 10 4.32 -9.17 6.29
N ILE A 11 5.05 -8.05 6.39
CA ILE A 11 4.81 -6.83 5.63
C ILE A 11 5.79 -6.78 4.45
N PHE A 12 5.29 -6.48 3.26
CA PHE A 12 6.14 -6.24 2.10
C PHE A 12 7.06 -5.04 2.33
N ASP A 13 8.32 -5.16 1.93
CA ASP A 13 9.27 -4.05 1.96
C ASP A 13 9.04 -3.10 0.79
N TYR A 14 8.12 -2.14 0.98
CA TYR A 14 7.75 -1.17 -0.05
C TYR A 14 8.89 -0.22 -0.44
N ALA A 15 10.00 -0.17 0.30
CA ALA A 15 11.17 0.63 -0.07
C ALA A 15 12.04 -0.05 -1.14
N LYS A 16 11.89 -1.38 -1.33
CA LYS A 16 12.65 -2.14 -2.34
C LYS A 16 12.00 -2.05 -3.72
N PRO A 17 12.71 -1.54 -4.74
CA PRO A 17 12.16 -1.41 -6.10
C PRO A 17 11.65 -2.72 -6.69
N GLN A 18 12.32 -3.84 -6.41
CA GLN A 18 11.94 -5.16 -6.92
C GLN A 18 10.63 -5.67 -6.29
N VAL A 19 10.40 -5.36 -5.01
CA VAL A 19 9.15 -5.70 -4.31
C VAL A 19 8.01 -4.84 -4.85
N GLN A 20 8.23 -3.54 -5.04
CA GLN A 20 7.23 -2.69 -5.70
C GLN A 20 6.90 -3.20 -7.11
N SER A 21 7.94 -3.53 -7.90
CA SER A 21 7.76 -4.06 -9.25
C SER A 21 6.92 -5.34 -9.22
N PHE A 22 7.22 -6.27 -8.33
CA PHE A 22 6.46 -7.51 -8.19
C PHE A 22 4.98 -7.24 -7.91
N LEU A 23 4.66 -6.37 -6.93
CA LEU A 23 3.29 -6.07 -6.55
C LEU A 23 2.52 -5.30 -7.63
N ILE A 24 3.15 -4.27 -8.24
CA ILE A 24 2.53 -3.47 -9.31
C ILE A 24 2.29 -4.34 -10.55
N SER A 25 3.29 -5.14 -10.95
CA SER A 25 3.14 -6.06 -12.07
C SER A 25 2.06 -7.09 -11.80
N SER A 26 1.84 -7.53 -10.55
CA SER A 26 0.72 -8.40 -10.21
C SER A 26 -0.64 -7.71 -10.41
N ALA A 27 -0.78 -6.44 -10.00
CA ALA A 27 -2.02 -5.70 -10.21
C ALA A 27 -2.32 -5.51 -11.71
N VAL A 28 -1.30 -5.08 -12.48
CA VAL A 28 -1.37 -4.95 -13.94
C VAL A 28 -1.70 -6.28 -14.61
N PHE A 29 -1.09 -7.38 -14.16
CA PHE A 29 -1.32 -8.72 -14.71
C PHE A 29 -2.79 -9.15 -14.66
N PHE A 30 -3.52 -8.80 -13.59
CA PHE A 30 -4.95 -9.09 -13.51
C PHE A 30 -5.77 -8.27 -14.52
N CYS A 31 -5.44 -6.99 -14.70
CA CYS A 31 -6.07 -6.17 -15.74
C CYS A 31 -5.74 -6.72 -17.15
N ASP A 32 -4.49 -7.06 -17.40
CA ASP A 32 -4.00 -7.50 -18.71
C ASP A 32 -4.56 -8.85 -19.16
N LEU A 33 -4.48 -9.87 -18.30
CA LEU A 33 -4.80 -11.24 -18.70
C LEU A 33 -6.22 -11.66 -18.33
N TYR A 34 -6.81 -11.04 -17.32
CA TYR A 34 -8.12 -11.41 -16.79
C TYR A 34 -9.18 -10.33 -17.01
N HIS A 35 -8.79 -9.16 -17.55
CA HIS A 35 -9.69 -8.08 -17.93
C HIS A 35 -10.60 -7.63 -16.79
N ILE A 36 -10.07 -7.58 -15.55
CA ILE A 36 -10.81 -7.01 -14.43
C ILE A 36 -10.94 -5.48 -14.59
N ASP A 37 -12.09 -4.93 -14.23
CA ASP A 37 -12.37 -3.49 -14.37
C ASP A 37 -11.92 -2.66 -13.17
N GLY A 38 -11.42 -3.28 -12.10
CA GLY A 38 -11.02 -2.56 -10.91
C GLY A 38 -10.44 -3.41 -9.80
N ILE A 39 -9.73 -2.75 -8.89
CA ILE A 39 -9.09 -3.35 -7.72
C ILE A 39 -9.54 -2.59 -6.48
N ARG A 40 -9.93 -3.33 -5.43
CA ARG A 40 -10.11 -2.80 -4.08
C ARG A 40 -8.94 -3.24 -3.21
N VAL A 41 -8.31 -2.29 -2.51
CA VAL A 41 -7.32 -2.56 -1.46
C VAL A 41 -7.99 -2.43 -0.09
N ASP A 42 -7.94 -3.51 0.66
CA ASP A 42 -8.47 -3.58 2.03
C ASP A 42 -7.41 -3.13 3.05
N ALA A 43 -7.83 -2.60 4.19
CA ALA A 43 -6.98 -2.22 5.30
C ALA A 43 -5.80 -1.32 4.89
N VAL A 44 -6.04 -0.28 4.07
CA VAL A 44 -4.99 0.62 3.60
C VAL A 44 -4.25 1.30 4.76
N SER A 45 -4.96 1.56 5.87
CA SER A 45 -4.37 2.08 7.11
C SER A 45 -3.24 1.18 7.64
N SER A 46 -3.32 -0.14 7.46
CA SER A 46 -2.28 -1.09 7.88
C SER A 46 -0.96 -0.90 7.11
N MET A 47 -1.03 -0.38 5.88
CA MET A 47 0.13 -0.04 5.07
C MET A 47 0.68 1.36 5.42
N LEU A 48 -0.22 2.32 5.67
CA LEU A 48 0.12 3.73 5.84
C LEU A 48 0.81 4.03 7.17
N TYR A 49 0.47 3.32 8.25
CA TYR A 49 0.90 3.66 9.60
C TYR A 49 1.97 2.68 10.13
N LEU A 50 3.15 3.22 10.47
CA LEU A 50 4.28 2.50 11.06
C LEU A 50 3.97 1.95 12.46
N ASP A 51 2.99 2.54 13.15
CA ASP A 51 2.51 2.16 14.47
C ASP A 51 1.20 1.33 14.43
N TYR A 52 0.71 0.95 13.25
CA TYR A 52 -0.50 0.14 13.12
C TYR A 52 -0.37 -1.18 13.90
N GLY A 53 -1.30 -1.43 14.83
CA GLY A 53 -1.31 -2.62 15.68
C GLY A 53 -0.13 -2.70 16.68
N ARG A 54 0.51 -1.57 17.02
CA ARG A 54 1.71 -1.53 17.87
C ARG A 54 1.57 -0.60 19.05
N LYS A 55 2.22 -0.95 20.17
CA LYS A 55 2.29 -0.10 21.36
C LYS A 55 3.40 0.95 21.22
N LYS A 56 3.34 1.97 22.06
CA LYS A 56 4.41 2.98 22.18
C LYS A 56 5.77 2.29 22.45
N GLY A 57 6.79 2.68 21.69
CA GLY A 57 8.14 2.11 21.78
C GLY A 57 8.35 0.82 20.98
N GLN A 58 7.30 0.27 20.37
CA GLN A 58 7.38 -0.90 19.50
C GLN A 58 7.40 -0.52 18.01
N TRP A 59 7.62 0.75 17.67
CA TRP A 59 7.72 1.21 16.28
C TRP A 59 8.78 2.30 16.16
N THR A 60 9.26 2.53 14.94
CA THR A 60 10.30 3.52 14.65
C THR A 60 9.72 4.62 13.75
N PRO A 61 9.91 5.91 14.10
CA PRO A 61 9.46 7.01 13.26
C PRO A 61 10.09 7.02 11.87
N ASN A 62 9.38 7.63 10.91
CA ASN A 62 9.93 7.94 9.61
C ASN A 62 10.99 9.06 9.70
N ARG A 63 11.56 9.46 8.55
CA ARG A 63 12.63 10.48 8.51
C ARG A 63 12.19 11.85 9.04
N GLU A 64 10.90 12.14 8.99
CA GLU A 64 10.29 13.39 9.46
C GLU A 64 9.85 13.31 10.93
N GLY A 65 10.09 12.17 11.60
CA GLY A 65 9.68 11.94 12.99
C GLY A 65 8.21 11.55 13.17
N GLY A 66 7.47 11.37 12.08
CA GLY A 66 6.08 10.93 12.06
C GLY A 66 5.92 9.41 11.98
N ASN A 67 4.67 8.94 11.95
CA ASN A 67 4.31 7.51 11.86
C ASN A 67 3.86 7.09 10.45
N ILE A 68 3.98 7.94 9.45
CA ILE A 68 3.56 7.60 8.08
C ILE A 68 4.68 6.81 7.37
N SER A 69 4.29 5.71 6.73
CA SER A 69 5.17 4.88 5.93
C SER A 69 5.40 5.51 4.56
N ASP A 70 6.50 6.25 4.41
CA ASP A 70 6.87 6.92 3.15
C ASP A 70 6.93 5.92 1.98
N GLY A 71 7.42 4.70 2.24
CA GLY A 71 7.51 3.63 1.26
C GLY A 71 6.13 3.13 0.80
N ALA A 72 5.18 2.97 1.73
CA ALA A 72 3.83 2.53 1.39
C ALA A 72 3.06 3.61 0.62
N VAL A 73 3.18 4.88 1.04
CA VAL A 73 2.58 6.02 0.32
C VAL A 73 3.13 6.10 -1.11
N ALA A 74 4.45 6.02 -1.26
CA ALA A 74 5.08 6.03 -2.58
C ALA A 74 4.63 4.85 -3.45
N PHE A 75 4.53 3.65 -2.86
CA PHE A 75 4.05 2.46 -3.55
C PHE A 75 2.60 2.62 -4.03
N LEU A 76 1.67 3.03 -3.17
CA LEU A 76 0.25 3.18 -3.52
C LEU A 76 0.05 4.22 -4.63
N ARG A 77 0.74 5.36 -4.53
CA ARG A 77 0.76 6.38 -5.60
C ARG A 77 1.23 5.78 -6.92
N LYS A 78 2.37 5.07 -6.90
CA LYS A 78 2.95 4.45 -8.09
C LYS A 78 2.05 3.37 -8.70
N MET A 79 1.40 2.56 -7.87
CA MET A 79 0.45 1.53 -8.31
C MET A 79 -0.76 2.15 -9.00
N ASN A 80 -1.39 3.15 -8.39
CA ASN A 80 -2.50 3.89 -9.00
C ASN A 80 -2.08 4.55 -10.31
N THR A 81 -0.92 5.23 -10.34
CA THR A 81 -0.41 5.83 -11.57
C THR A 81 -0.19 4.79 -12.67
N ALA A 82 0.41 3.63 -12.36
CA ALA A 82 0.63 2.58 -13.35
C ALA A 82 -0.69 2.03 -13.90
N LEU A 83 -1.63 1.63 -13.03
CA LEU A 83 -2.91 1.06 -13.44
C LEU A 83 -3.74 2.04 -14.27
N LEU A 84 -3.89 3.29 -13.81
CA LEU A 84 -4.73 4.28 -14.48
C LEU A 84 -4.11 4.80 -15.79
N THR A 85 -2.79 4.66 -15.97
CA THR A 85 -2.11 5.01 -17.22
C THR A 85 -2.21 3.89 -18.24
N GLU A 86 -1.90 2.64 -17.85
CA GLU A 86 -1.86 1.49 -18.75
C GLU A 86 -3.27 0.98 -19.10
N TYR A 87 -4.22 1.06 -18.15
CA TYR A 87 -5.61 0.61 -18.33
C TYR A 87 -6.59 1.72 -17.97
N PRO A 88 -6.74 2.76 -18.83
CA PRO A 88 -7.68 3.84 -18.61
C PRO A 88 -9.11 3.31 -18.42
N GLY A 89 -9.80 3.79 -17.38
CA GLY A 89 -11.15 3.34 -17.02
C GLY A 89 -11.19 2.31 -15.89
N THR A 90 -10.05 1.71 -15.52
CA THR A 90 -9.95 0.88 -14.31
C THR A 90 -10.27 1.70 -13.07
N VAL A 91 -11.03 1.14 -12.14
CA VAL A 91 -11.33 1.77 -10.85
C VAL A 91 -10.42 1.22 -9.77
N THR A 92 -9.78 2.09 -9.00
CA THR A 92 -9.09 1.71 -7.76
C THR A 92 -9.87 2.21 -6.55
N VAL A 93 -10.12 1.32 -5.59
CA VAL A 93 -10.92 1.60 -4.39
C VAL A 93 -10.09 1.29 -3.14
N ALA A 94 -10.13 2.17 -2.16
CA ALA A 94 -9.45 2.00 -0.88
C ALA A 94 -10.46 1.87 0.26
N GLU A 95 -10.27 0.88 1.13
CA GLU A 95 -10.80 0.93 2.50
C GLU A 95 -9.69 1.49 3.40
N GLU A 96 -9.90 2.70 3.90
CA GLU A 96 -9.01 3.41 4.81
C GLU A 96 -9.85 3.81 6.02
N SER A 97 -9.56 3.23 7.18
CA SER A 97 -10.37 3.34 8.40
C SER A 97 -9.86 4.39 9.39
N THR A 98 -9.00 5.29 8.92
CA THR A 98 -8.55 6.46 9.70
C THR A 98 -8.99 7.74 8.99
N ALA A 99 -8.36 8.86 9.32
CA ALA A 99 -8.64 10.16 8.71
C ALA A 99 -7.49 10.57 7.78
N PHE A 100 -6.88 9.62 7.06
CA PHE A 100 -5.80 9.96 6.13
C PHE A 100 -6.38 10.83 5.01
N PRO A 101 -5.82 12.02 4.73
CA PRO A 101 -6.40 12.92 3.75
C PRO A 101 -6.06 12.50 2.32
N LEU A 102 -6.88 12.92 1.36
CA LEU A 102 -6.62 12.76 -0.09
C LEU A 102 -6.43 11.28 -0.50
N VAL A 103 -7.30 10.39 0.00
CA VAL A 103 -7.29 8.96 -0.33
C VAL A 103 -7.70 8.71 -1.79
N THR A 104 -8.67 9.47 -2.31
CA THR A 104 -9.22 9.35 -3.68
C THR A 104 -8.80 10.53 -4.54
#